data_AF-A0A840SCM7-F1
#
_entry.id   AF-A0A840SCM7-F1
#
_cell.length_a   1.000
_cell.length_b   1.000
_cell.length_c   1.000
_cell.angle_alpha   90.00
_cell.angle_beta   90.00
_cell.angle_gamma   90.00
#
_symmetry.space_group_name_H-M   'P 1'
#
loop_
_entity.id
_entity.type
_entity.pdbx_description
1 polymer ?
#
loop_
_entity_poly.entity_id
_entity_poly.type
_entity_poly.pdbx_seq_one_letter_code
_entity_poly.pdbx_strand_id
1 'polypeptide(L)'
;MISFQSLQALENGISLMTPAQMSESIFKELSEAGYPAEYQHLTPVNEDNLFPENIVITIKGNPDTDDNKSSIKNVIFAFTQNFYIEDSTFVMNFLQGINEEKLPFTCTVLLSAAENDFSIKDSFPSPNPTEKFIEQIYENSSACALCLYHTTGDREIISGSDGEISPLWLVSAVHSAFSEEDRDIKLFPNYIFRMYRNLEGRDERTGLFLKRGIAAAGIGVRKGDGKIIASLAKDLIKKRSDRYDRNYSFVKLFNRGFFINESTSVVLFITFTFLILLKLCFEAFTKNSINYSRIKNLTRTVFWIPVYIMLTALIFYLNITITGSLIFSSLSSITIMLILFILQMHMNFFVSFSGFAFQMLIAGAANIFIFSSIQFSLMYFFLFEYLIIYISSRQKNTAVLIICFLLLLFSGIHLIESILAPVNASLIFHEIPVTFSLSIVFSCAIFPLQLLWLRIIMRLKIIENSPRSNKIVTCSGYALAILITTGILSASIFFTKSIFFSEPEKLSVYDKAVIKAGNEQPPQLKVQKTDSVFYGIRTGHLYIEAPHKYIKYDITIEDENTNPLFDSNFLYEFTDSKKVRFILPEFPAEKLEIVYSSEEKANPKIIINAWSLNSSGELTHEFISL
;
A
#
# COMPACT_ATOMS: atom_id res chain seq x y z
N MET A 1 -2.34 6.03 -14.36
CA MET A 1 -1.82 7.28 -14.97
C MET A 1 -2.49 7.36 -16.33
N ILE A 2 -3.70 7.93 -16.40
CA ILE A 2 -4.28 8.34 -17.69
C ILE A 2 -3.29 9.37 -18.26
N SER A 3 -2.70 9.09 -19.41
CA SER A 3 -1.90 10.11 -20.07
C SER A 3 -2.80 11.31 -20.32
N PHE A 4 -2.38 12.49 -19.88
CA PHE A 4 -2.99 13.78 -20.18
C PHE A 4 -3.30 13.95 -21.70
N GLN A 5 -2.67 13.12 -22.54
CA GLN A 5 -2.90 13.00 -23.97
C GLN A 5 -4.24 12.37 -24.37
N SER A 6 -4.81 11.41 -23.63
CA SER A 6 -6.15 10.87 -23.96
C SER A 6 -7.25 11.88 -23.64
N LEU A 7 -7.03 12.74 -22.64
CA LEU A 7 -7.89 13.88 -22.30
C LEU A 7 -7.69 15.09 -23.24
N GLN A 8 -6.45 15.40 -23.64
CA GLN A 8 -6.19 16.39 -24.70
C GLN A 8 -6.70 15.93 -26.08
N ALA A 9 -6.84 14.63 -26.33
CA ALA A 9 -7.45 14.11 -27.55
C ALA A 9 -8.98 14.31 -27.56
N LEU A 10 -9.62 14.25 -26.39
CA LEU A 10 -11.03 14.64 -26.19
C LEU A 10 -11.24 16.15 -26.45
N GLU A 11 -10.28 17.01 -26.08
CA GLU A 11 -10.30 18.45 -26.39
C GLU A 11 -10.15 18.77 -27.90
N ASN A 12 -9.54 17.88 -28.69
CA ASN A 12 -9.16 18.17 -30.09
C ASN A 12 -10.08 17.57 -31.17
N GLY A 13 -11.22 16.97 -30.80
CA GLY A 13 -12.21 16.48 -31.78
C GLY A 13 -11.72 15.34 -32.68
N ILE A 14 -10.63 14.65 -32.29
CA ILE A 14 -10.20 13.41 -32.93
C ILE A 14 -11.13 12.31 -32.43
N SER A 15 -11.77 11.55 -33.34
CA SER A 15 -12.65 10.44 -32.94
C SER A 15 -11.83 9.37 -32.22
N LEU A 16 -11.75 9.46 -30.89
CA LEU A 16 -11.19 8.40 -30.06
C LEU A 16 -12.01 7.13 -30.27
N MET A 17 -11.31 6.05 -30.65
CA MET A 17 -11.87 4.70 -30.59
C MET A 17 -12.47 4.49 -29.19
N THR A 18 -13.68 3.96 -29.10
CA THR A 18 -14.23 3.52 -27.81
C THR A 18 -13.35 2.41 -27.22
N PRO A 19 -13.30 2.19 -25.90
CA PRO A 19 -12.52 1.08 -25.35
C PRO A 19 -12.90 -0.28 -25.95
N ALA A 20 -14.15 -0.49 -26.38
CA ALA A 20 -14.56 -1.65 -27.17
C ALA A 20 -13.91 -1.69 -28.57
N GLN A 21 -13.89 -0.57 -29.31
CA GLN A 21 -13.19 -0.45 -30.60
C GLN A 21 -11.67 -0.61 -30.44
N MET A 22 -11.10 -0.16 -29.31
CA MET A 22 -9.70 -0.41 -28.97
C MET A 22 -9.45 -1.91 -28.85
N SER A 23 -10.26 -2.64 -28.07
CA SER A 23 -10.15 -4.09 -27.94
C SER A 23 -10.22 -4.79 -29.32
N GLU A 24 -11.15 -4.38 -30.18
CA GLU A 24 -11.30 -4.94 -31.53
C GLU A 24 -10.06 -4.69 -32.40
N SER A 25 -9.53 -3.46 -32.38
CA SER A 25 -8.34 -3.10 -33.16
C SER A 25 -7.09 -3.88 -32.74
N ILE A 26 -6.88 -4.03 -31.43
CA ILE A 26 -5.73 -4.75 -30.85
C ILE A 26 -5.85 -6.25 -31.18
N PHE A 27 -7.04 -6.83 -31.01
CA PHE A 27 -7.28 -8.24 -31.32
C PHE A 27 -7.00 -8.55 -32.78
N LYS A 28 -7.44 -7.67 -33.69
CA LYS A 28 -7.20 -7.83 -35.13
C LYS A 28 -5.71 -7.77 -35.46
N GLU A 29 -4.97 -6.81 -34.92
CA GLU A 29 -3.52 -6.69 -35.15
C GLU A 29 -2.75 -7.92 -34.63
N LEU A 30 -3.09 -8.42 -33.44
CA LEU A 30 -2.48 -9.61 -32.86
C LEU A 30 -2.81 -10.88 -33.66
N SER A 31 -4.04 -10.99 -34.15
CA SER A 31 -4.49 -12.12 -34.98
C SER A 31 -3.81 -12.10 -36.35
N GLU A 32 -3.67 -10.93 -36.98
CA GLU A 32 -2.94 -10.74 -38.24
C GLU A 32 -1.44 -11.07 -38.10
N ALA A 33 -0.86 -10.80 -36.93
CA ALA A 33 0.50 -11.21 -36.58
C ALA A 33 0.65 -12.71 -36.25
N GLY A 34 -0.45 -13.47 -36.22
CA GLY A 34 -0.45 -14.92 -36.04
C GLY A 34 -0.40 -15.40 -34.59
N TYR A 35 -0.72 -14.53 -33.62
CA TYR A 35 -0.80 -14.94 -32.20
C TYR A 35 -2.19 -15.51 -31.86
N PRO A 36 -2.27 -16.53 -30.99
CA PRO A 36 -3.54 -17.12 -30.55
C PRO A 36 -4.22 -16.22 -29.50
N ALA A 37 -4.75 -15.09 -29.94
CA ALA A 37 -5.51 -14.17 -29.10
C ALA A 37 -6.97 -14.66 -28.93
N GLU A 38 -7.47 -14.59 -27.71
CA GLU A 38 -8.85 -14.94 -27.35
C GLU A 38 -9.48 -13.76 -26.58
N TYR A 39 -10.77 -13.50 -26.83
CA TYR A 39 -11.52 -12.55 -26.03
C TYR A 39 -11.98 -13.19 -24.72
N GLN A 40 -11.90 -12.41 -23.65
CA GLN A 40 -12.54 -12.73 -22.38
C GLN A 40 -13.56 -11.64 -22.06
N HIS A 41 -14.82 -12.04 -22.13
CA HIS A 41 -15.96 -11.18 -21.85
C HIS A 41 -16.07 -10.85 -20.36
N LEU A 42 -16.35 -9.57 -20.04
CA LEU A 42 -16.55 -9.10 -18.66
C LEU A 42 -17.97 -9.41 -18.14
N THR A 43 -18.93 -9.49 -19.06
CA THR A 43 -20.34 -9.85 -18.83
C THR A 43 -20.81 -10.81 -19.92
N PRO A 44 -21.89 -11.57 -19.68
CA PRO A 44 -22.51 -12.38 -20.74
C PRO A 44 -22.87 -11.49 -21.94
N VAL A 45 -22.56 -11.95 -23.15
CA VAL A 45 -22.73 -11.16 -24.39
C VAL A 45 -24.07 -11.49 -25.04
N ASN A 46 -24.83 -10.44 -25.37
CA ASN A 46 -25.78 -10.46 -26.49
C ASN A 46 -25.07 -9.86 -27.71
N GLU A 47 -25.25 -10.45 -28.90
CA GLU A 47 -24.52 -10.08 -30.14
C GLU A 47 -24.57 -8.57 -30.49
N ASP A 48 -25.54 -7.82 -29.97
CA ASP A 48 -25.73 -6.38 -30.21
C ASP A 48 -25.04 -5.46 -29.19
N ASN A 49 -24.54 -5.98 -28.05
CA ASN A 49 -23.97 -5.17 -26.97
C ASN A 49 -22.42 -5.21 -26.97
N LEU A 50 -21.77 -4.20 -27.54
CA LEU A 50 -20.31 -4.04 -27.54
C LEU A 50 -19.78 -3.45 -26.23
N PHE A 51 -19.19 -4.28 -25.38
CA PHE A 51 -18.45 -3.85 -24.19
C PHE A 51 -16.93 -3.97 -24.39
N PRO A 52 -16.12 -3.28 -23.58
CA PRO A 52 -14.68 -3.53 -23.53
C PRO A 52 -14.41 -4.96 -23.04
N GLU A 53 -13.47 -5.66 -23.68
CA GLU A 53 -13.17 -7.06 -23.40
C GLU A 53 -11.69 -7.25 -23.16
N ASN A 54 -11.35 -8.15 -22.23
CA ASN A 54 -9.96 -8.53 -22.06
C ASN A 54 -9.47 -9.32 -23.28
N ILE A 55 -8.21 -9.11 -23.66
CA ILE A 55 -7.56 -9.93 -24.69
C ILE A 55 -6.54 -10.80 -23.99
N VAL A 56 -6.64 -12.11 -24.19
CA VAL A 56 -5.78 -13.11 -23.57
C VAL A 56 -5.02 -13.84 -24.67
N ILE A 57 -3.70 -13.87 -24.56
CA ILE A 57 -2.83 -14.62 -25.48
C ILE A 57 -2.19 -15.74 -24.69
N THR A 58 -2.42 -16.99 -25.10
CA THR A 58 -1.85 -18.15 -24.41
C THR A 58 -0.79 -18.84 -25.27
N ILE A 59 0.46 -18.74 -24.83
CA ILE A 59 1.59 -19.44 -25.44
C ILE A 59 1.87 -20.70 -24.60
N LYS A 60 1.54 -21.87 -25.15
CA LYS A 60 1.74 -23.15 -24.47
C LYS A 60 3.23 -23.47 -24.37
N GLY A 61 3.72 -23.67 -23.15
CA GLY A 61 5.05 -24.21 -22.91
C GLY A 61 5.10 -25.73 -22.97
N ASN A 62 6.30 -26.30 -22.85
CA ASN A 62 6.50 -27.74 -22.75
C ASN A 62 6.75 -28.17 -21.29
N PRO A 63 5.70 -28.49 -20.51
CA PRO A 63 5.83 -28.75 -19.07
C PRO A 63 6.56 -30.05 -18.73
N ASP A 64 6.69 -30.98 -19.67
CA ASP A 64 7.27 -32.32 -19.48
C ASP A 64 8.81 -32.36 -19.57
N THR A 65 9.47 -31.21 -19.48
CA THR A 65 10.93 -31.14 -19.40
C THR A 65 11.39 -31.29 -17.95
N ASP A 66 12.41 -32.15 -17.71
CA ASP A 66 13.00 -32.47 -16.39
C ASP A 66 13.49 -31.25 -15.57
N ASP A 67 13.52 -30.05 -16.18
CA ASP A 67 13.93 -28.80 -15.56
C ASP A 67 12.82 -28.09 -14.74
N ASN A 68 11.55 -28.52 -14.84
CA ASN A 68 10.45 -27.92 -14.07
C ASN A 68 10.42 -28.38 -12.61
N LYS A 69 11.17 -27.67 -11.75
CA LYS A 69 11.24 -27.95 -10.31
C LYS A 69 10.15 -27.27 -9.47
N SER A 70 9.33 -26.38 -10.04
CA SER A 70 8.27 -25.66 -9.31
C SER A 70 6.88 -26.12 -9.69
N SER A 71 5.94 -26.05 -8.73
CA SER A 71 4.50 -26.27 -8.98
C SER A 71 3.85 -25.18 -9.83
N ILE A 72 4.52 -24.05 -10.03
CA ILE A 72 4.07 -22.93 -10.87
C ILE A 72 4.20 -23.30 -12.35
N LYS A 73 3.06 -23.51 -13.01
CA LYS A 73 2.93 -23.92 -14.42
C LYS A 73 2.49 -22.78 -15.36
N ASN A 74 1.88 -21.72 -14.82
CA ASN A 74 1.43 -20.57 -15.58
C ASN A 74 2.13 -19.27 -15.14
N VAL A 75 2.71 -18.54 -16.08
CA VAL A 75 3.29 -17.21 -15.84
C VAL A 75 2.49 -16.19 -16.63
N ILE A 76 1.86 -15.27 -15.91
CA ILE A 76 0.97 -14.24 -16.46
C ILE A 76 1.75 -12.94 -16.58
N PHE A 77 1.79 -12.36 -17.78
CA PHE A 77 2.26 -11.00 -18.00
C PHE A 77 1.04 -10.12 -18.27
N ALA A 78 0.72 -9.25 -17.33
CA ALA A 78 -0.47 -8.43 -17.39
C ALA A 78 -0.12 -7.00 -17.78
N PHE A 79 -0.68 -6.55 -18.91
CA PHE A 79 -0.60 -5.19 -19.45
C PHE A 79 -2.00 -4.61 -19.54
N THR A 80 -2.12 -3.29 -19.63
CA THR A 80 -3.39 -2.67 -20.04
C THR A 80 -3.46 -2.57 -21.57
N GLN A 81 -4.65 -2.49 -22.12
CA GLN A 81 -4.82 -2.15 -23.53
C GLN A 81 -4.25 -0.76 -23.86
N ASN A 82 -4.34 0.19 -22.92
CA ASN A 82 -3.72 1.51 -23.06
C ASN A 82 -2.19 1.40 -23.22
N PHE A 83 -1.53 0.51 -22.46
CA PHE A 83 -0.11 0.24 -22.61
C PHE A 83 0.23 -0.23 -24.02
N TYR A 84 -0.57 -1.14 -24.58
CA TYR A 84 -0.39 -1.64 -25.93
C TYR A 84 -0.56 -0.53 -26.99
N ILE A 85 -1.53 0.37 -26.82
CA ILE A 85 -1.74 1.48 -27.75
C ILE A 85 -0.58 2.49 -27.69
N GLU A 86 -0.05 2.75 -26.49
CA GLU A 86 1.07 3.67 -26.30
C GLU A 86 2.40 3.13 -26.85
N ASP A 87 2.60 1.81 -26.81
CA ASP A 87 3.80 1.14 -27.31
C ASP A 87 3.53 -0.30 -27.78
N SER A 88 2.87 -0.46 -28.93
CA SER A 88 2.56 -1.78 -29.50
C SER A 88 3.84 -2.55 -29.84
N THR A 89 4.90 -1.84 -30.24
CA THR A 89 6.20 -2.42 -30.56
C THR A 89 6.83 -3.12 -29.35
N PHE A 90 6.62 -2.62 -28.14
CA PHE A 90 7.08 -3.28 -26.91
C PHE A 90 6.46 -4.66 -26.77
N VAL A 91 5.12 -4.74 -26.84
CA VAL A 91 4.38 -5.99 -26.62
C VAL A 91 4.69 -6.98 -27.74
N MET A 92 4.78 -6.54 -28.98
CA MET A 92 5.11 -7.39 -30.12
C MET A 92 6.53 -7.96 -30.03
N ASN A 93 7.52 -7.14 -29.66
CA ASN A 93 8.90 -7.61 -29.45
C ASN A 93 8.99 -8.61 -28.28
N PHE A 94 8.19 -8.40 -27.23
CA PHE A 94 8.11 -9.30 -26.10
C PHE A 94 7.48 -10.65 -26.48
N LEU A 95 6.35 -10.64 -27.19
CA LEU A 95 5.68 -11.85 -27.69
C LEU A 95 6.59 -12.65 -28.62
N GLN A 96 7.28 -11.97 -29.54
CA GLN A 96 8.27 -12.61 -30.41
C GLN A 96 9.39 -13.26 -29.58
N GLY A 97 9.94 -12.53 -28.60
CA GLY A 97 10.99 -13.03 -27.73
C GLY A 97 10.58 -14.26 -26.92
N ILE A 98 9.33 -14.35 -26.46
CA ILE A 98 8.84 -15.56 -25.77
C ILE A 98 8.69 -16.74 -26.72
N ASN A 99 8.14 -16.50 -27.93
CA ASN A 99 7.85 -17.57 -28.88
C ASN A 99 9.14 -18.23 -29.40
N GLU A 100 10.22 -17.47 -29.57
CA GLU A 100 11.54 -17.97 -29.96
C GLU A 100 12.17 -18.89 -28.90
N GLU A 101 11.87 -18.67 -27.62
CA GLU A 101 12.59 -19.29 -26.49
C GLU A 101 12.04 -20.63 -26.02
N LYS A 102 10.83 -21.03 -26.47
CA LYS A 102 10.19 -22.31 -26.14
C LYS A 102 10.23 -22.64 -24.63
N LEU A 103 9.55 -21.81 -23.84
CA LEU A 103 9.55 -21.89 -22.37
C LEU A 103 8.96 -23.24 -21.85
N PRO A 104 9.43 -23.74 -20.70
CA PRO A 104 8.92 -24.97 -20.08
C PRO A 104 7.60 -24.77 -19.32
N PHE A 105 6.98 -23.59 -19.41
CA PHE A 105 5.75 -23.25 -18.72
C PHE A 105 4.81 -22.49 -19.66
N THR A 106 3.52 -22.54 -19.38
CA THR A 106 2.54 -21.76 -20.14
C THR A 106 2.72 -20.29 -19.80
N CYS A 107 2.86 -19.46 -20.84
CA CYS A 107 2.91 -18.02 -20.71
C CYS A 107 1.56 -17.44 -21.16
N THR A 108 0.88 -16.75 -20.26
CA THR A 108 -0.35 -16.03 -20.57
C THR A 108 -0.08 -14.54 -20.59
N VAL A 109 -0.37 -13.86 -21.70
CA VAL A 109 -0.33 -12.40 -21.78
C VAL A 109 -1.76 -11.89 -21.66
N LEU A 110 -2.03 -11.11 -20.63
CA LEU A 110 -3.31 -10.46 -20.38
C LEU A 110 -3.22 -9.00 -20.81
N LEU A 111 -4.08 -8.56 -21.71
CA LEU A 111 -4.32 -7.14 -21.99
C LEU A 111 -5.66 -6.75 -21.35
N SER A 112 -5.61 -6.23 -20.12
CA SER A 112 -6.80 -5.79 -19.39
C SER A 112 -7.49 -4.64 -20.10
N ALA A 113 -8.80 -4.76 -20.29
CA ALA A 113 -9.65 -3.66 -20.74
C ALA A 113 -9.70 -2.58 -19.66
N ALA A 114 -9.87 -1.32 -20.09
CA ALA A 114 -10.16 -0.12 -19.28
C ALA A 114 -10.03 -0.27 -17.75
N GLU A 115 -8.81 -0.14 -17.20
CA GLU A 115 -8.61 -0.11 -15.75
C GLU A 115 -9.18 1.18 -15.15
N ASN A 116 -9.74 1.07 -13.93
CA ASN A 116 -10.53 2.05 -13.17
C ASN A 116 -9.82 3.38 -12.87
N ASP A 117 -9.33 4.11 -13.86
CA ASP A 117 -8.76 5.43 -13.61
C ASP A 117 -9.87 6.49 -13.33
N PHE A 118 -11.15 6.14 -13.48
CA PHE A 118 -12.31 7.01 -13.21
C PHE A 118 -13.19 6.49 -12.06
N SER A 119 -12.88 6.88 -10.83
CA SER A 119 -13.79 6.66 -9.69
C SER A 119 -14.85 7.76 -9.63
N ILE A 120 -16.06 7.49 -10.14
CA ILE A 120 -17.21 8.38 -9.95
C ILE A 120 -17.73 8.23 -8.51
N LYS A 121 -17.60 9.30 -7.71
CA LYS A 121 -18.13 9.39 -6.34
C LYS A 121 -19.63 9.13 -6.35
N ASP A 122 -20.11 8.28 -5.43
CA ASP A 122 -21.50 7.83 -5.31
C ASP A 122 -22.01 6.90 -6.43
N SER A 123 -21.14 6.39 -7.31
CA SER A 123 -21.48 5.30 -8.25
C SER A 123 -21.06 3.92 -7.70
N PHE A 124 -21.81 2.87 -8.05
CA PHE A 124 -21.48 1.50 -7.65
C PHE A 124 -20.32 0.93 -8.44
N PRO A 125 -19.48 0.03 -7.87
CA PRO A 125 -18.31 -0.50 -8.54
C PRO A 125 -18.69 -1.28 -9.82
N SER A 126 -17.96 -1.01 -10.91
CA SER A 126 -18.02 -1.75 -12.17
C SER A 126 -17.26 -3.07 -12.04
N PRO A 127 -17.58 -4.11 -12.84
CA PRO A 127 -16.84 -5.36 -12.83
C PRO A 127 -15.38 -5.11 -13.22
N ASN A 128 -14.44 -5.39 -12.30
CA ASN A 128 -13.02 -5.18 -12.55
C ASN A 128 -12.51 -6.20 -13.60
N PRO A 129 -11.91 -5.73 -14.71
CA PRO A 129 -11.45 -6.61 -15.78
C PRO A 129 -10.40 -7.63 -15.34
N THR A 130 -9.45 -7.23 -14.49
CA THR A 130 -8.43 -8.14 -13.97
C THR A 130 -9.06 -9.15 -13.02
N GLU A 131 -10.01 -8.74 -12.18
CA GLU A 131 -10.67 -9.67 -11.25
C GLU A 131 -11.42 -10.78 -12.00
N LYS A 132 -12.12 -10.44 -13.08
CA LYS A 132 -12.77 -11.43 -13.97
C LYS A 132 -11.78 -12.42 -14.56
N PHE A 133 -10.58 -11.98 -14.91
CA PHE A 133 -9.53 -12.87 -15.36
C PHE A 133 -9.07 -13.83 -14.27
N ILE A 134 -8.85 -13.32 -13.05
CA ILE A 134 -8.38 -14.13 -11.92
C ILE A 134 -9.40 -15.20 -11.52
N GLU A 135 -10.71 -14.92 -11.65
CA GLU A 135 -11.77 -15.90 -11.38
C GLU A 135 -11.70 -17.18 -12.24
N GLN A 136 -11.07 -17.11 -13.42
CA GLN A 136 -10.92 -18.27 -14.31
C GLN A 136 -9.71 -19.15 -13.96
N ILE A 137 -8.85 -18.70 -13.04
CA ILE A 137 -7.68 -19.46 -12.60
C ILE A 137 -8.11 -20.47 -11.54
N TYR A 138 -8.15 -21.75 -11.91
CA TYR A 138 -8.58 -22.83 -11.01
C TYR A 138 -7.62 -23.11 -9.85
N GLU A 139 -6.30 -23.02 -10.08
CA GLU A 139 -5.27 -23.30 -9.07
C GLU A 139 -4.33 -22.10 -8.88
N ASN A 140 -4.63 -21.26 -7.89
CA ASN A 140 -3.89 -20.02 -7.62
C ASN A 140 -2.39 -20.26 -7.32
N SER A 141 -2.05 -21.37 -6.67
CA SER A 141 -0.66 -21.73 -6.37
C SER A 141 0.17 -22.14 -7.60
N SER A 142 -0.51 -22.50 -8.70
CA SER A 142 0.13 -22.90 -9.96
C SER A 142 0.46 -21.71 -10.88
N ALA A 143 0.09 -20.49 -10.47
CA ALA A 143 0.24 -19.28 -11.27
C ALA A 143 1.11 -18.23 -10.58
N CYS A 144 1.82 -17.43 -11.37
CA CYS A 144 2.41 -16.17 -10.93
C CYS A 144 2.16 -15.07 -11.97
N ALA A 145 2.08 -13.81 -11.54
CA ALA A 145 1.79 -12.67 -12.40
C ALA A 145 2.88 -11.57 -12.33
N LEU A 146 3.11 -10.91 -13.46
CA LEU A 146 3.95 -9.73 -13.58
C LEU A 146 3.12 -8.62 -14.21
N CYS A 147 2.81 -7.59 -13.43
CA CYS A 147 1.99 -6.47 -13.86
C CYS A 147 2.89 -5.36 -14.40
N LEU A 148 2.73 -5.02 -15.67
CA LEU A 148 3.61 -4.10 -16.39
C LEU A 148 2.89 -2.78 -16.64
N TYR A 149 3.55 -1.67 -16.28
CA TYR A 149 3.05 -0.32 -16.51
C TYR A 149 4.15 0.60 -17.03
N HIS A 150 3.76 1.64 -17.76
CA HIS A 150 4.71 2.61 -18.28
C HIS A 150 5.17 3.57 -17.17
N THR A 151 6.48 3.77 -17.03
CA THR A 151 7.03 4.81 -16.14
C THR A 151 7.83 5.83 -16.94
N THR A 152 7.50 7.11 -16.74
CA THR A 152 8.29 8.24 -17.26
C THR A 152 9.48 8.55 -16.36
N GLY A 153 9.39 8.16 -15.08
CA GLY A 153 10.43 8.30 -14.07
C GLY A 153 11.40 7.12 -14.05
N ASP A 154 12.01 6.89 -12.89
CA ASP A 154 12.90 5.75 -12.69
C ASP A 154 12.13 4.42 -12.80
N ARG A 155 12.82 3.39 -13.31
CA ARG A 155 12.28 2.03 -13.28
C ARG A 155 12.10 1.60 -11.84
N GLU A 156 10.97 0.98 -11.55
CA GLU A 156 10.67 0.54 -10.19
C GLU A 156 10.00 -0.84 -10.19
N ILE A 157 10.19 -1.58 -9.11
CA ILE A 157 9.49 -2.84 -8.83
C ILE A 157 8.54 -2.58 -7.67
N ILE A 158 7.26 -2.79 -7.89
CA ILE A 158 6.24 -2.79 -6.84
C ILE A 158 6.23 -4.18 -6.22
N SER A 159 6.72 -4.28 -4.99
CA SER A 159 6.91 -5.55 -4.27
C SER A 159 5.74 -5.94 -3.36
N GLY A 160 4.67 -5.14 -3.33
CA GLY A 160 3.45 -5.40 -2.57
C GLY A 160 2.31 -4.46 -2.98
N SER A 161 1.07 -4.87 -2.69
CA SER A 161 -0.17 -4.11 -2.91
C SER A 161 -1.32 -4.78 -2.14
N ASP A 162 -2.36 -4.02 -1.78
CA ASP A 162 -3.59 -4.47 -1.06
C ASP A 162 -3.39 -5.48 0.08
N GLY A 163 -2.40 -5.25 0.95
CA GLY A 163 -2.20 -6.00 2.18
C GLY A 163 -1.11 -7.06 2.09
N GLU A 164 -0.69 -7.39 0.88
CA GLU A 164 0.12 -8.57 0.58
C GLU A 164 1.41 -8.22 -0.18
N ILE A 165 2.33 -9.18 -0.24
CA ILE A 165 3.71 -8.96 -0.73
C ILE A 165 4.07 -10.05 -1.73
N SER A 166 4.75 -9.65 -2.79
CA SER A 166 5.38 -10.53 -3.76
C SER A 166 6.38 -11.46 -3.09
N PRO A 167 6.52 -12.72 -3.50
CA PRO A 167 7.55 -13.59 -2.92
C PRO A 167 8.96 -13.16 -3.34
N LEU A 168 9.95 -13.36 -2.46
CA LEU A 168 11.35 -12.96 -2.69
C LEU A 168 11.89 -13.43 -4.05
N TRP A 169 11.62 -14.67 -4.42
CA TRP A 169 12.18 -15.26 -5.64
C TRP A 169 11.73 -14.49 -6.89
N LEU A 170 10.48 -14.00 -6.92
CA LEU A 170 9.91 -13.24 -8.04
C LEU A 170 10.58 -11.86 -8.13
N VAL A 171 10.63 -11.15 -7.01
CA VAL A 171 11.25 -9.82 -6.94
C VAL A 171 12.76 -9.89 -7.25
N SER A 172 13.44 -10.93 -6.78
CA SER A 172 14.85 -11.17 -7.08
C SER A 172 15.10 -11.58 -8.53
N ALA A 173 14.12 -12.22 -9.20
CA ALA A 173 14.20 -12.52 -10.62
C ALA A 173 14.14 -11.23 -11.44
N VAL A 174 13.14 -10.38 -11.15
CA VAL A 174 13.01 -9.06 -11.79
C VAL A 174 14.26 -8.21 -11.57
N HIS A 175 14.71 -8.06 -10.32
CA HIS A 175 15.88 -7.25 -10.00
C HIS A 175 17.14 -7.75 -10.72
N SER A 176 17.37 -9.07 -10.82
CA SER A 176 18.53 -9.57 -11.56
C SER A 176 18.43 -9.34 -13.06
N ALA A 177 17.25 -9.51 -13.68
CA ALA A 177 17.10 -9.30 -15.12
C ALA A 177 17.51 -7.87 -15.53
N PHE A 178 17.12 -6.86 -14.74
CA PHE A 178 17.55 -5.48 -14.96
C PHE A 178 19.03 -5.24 -14.61
N SER A 179 19.53 -5.87 -13.55
CA SER A 179 20.93 -5.74 -13.14
C SER A 179 21.91 -6.40 -14.12
N GLU A 180 21.51 -7.46 -14.84
CA GLU A 180 22.34 -8.12 -15.85
C GLU A 180 22.53 -7.24 -17.10
N GLU A 181 21.56 -6.38 -17.40
CA GLU A 181 21.64 -5.40 -18.49
C GLU A 181 22.20 -4.03 -18.07
N ASP A 182 22.80 -3.93 -16.88
CA ASP A 182 23.34 -2.68 -16.30
C ASP A 182 22.29 -1.54 -16.26
N ARG A 183 21.02 -1.91 -16.02
CA ARG A 183 19.92 -0.97 -15.82
C ARG A 183 19.59 -0.89 -14.33
N ASP A 184 19.68 0.31 -13.75
CA ASP A 184 19.24 0.52 -12.36
C ASP A 184 17.71 0.42 -12.30
N ILE A 185 17.23 -0.37 -11.33
CA ILE A 185 15.82 -0.51 -11.01
C ILE A 185 15.65 -0.31 -9.50
N LYS A 186 14.74 0.59 -9.13
CA LYS A 186 14.44 0.88 -7.73
C LYS A 186 13.45 -0.16 -7.19
N LEU A 187 13.62 -0.57 -5.94
CA LEU A 187 12.61 -1.38 -5.27
C LEU A 187 11.64 -0.43 -4.54
N PHE A 188 10.34 -0.60 -4.78
CA PHE A 188 9.29 0.13 -4.11
C PHE A 188 8.44 -0.82 -3.23
N PRO A 189 8.18 -0.46 -1.96
CA PRO A 189 8.73 0.70 -1.25
C PRO A 189 10.23 0.54 -0.94
N ASN A 190 10.91 1.68 -0.87
CA ASN A 190 12.34 1.74 -0.59
C ASN A 190 12.58 1.39 0.89
N TYR A 191 13.20 0.24 1.13
CA TYR A 191 13.82 -0.21 2.39
C TYR A 191 12.93 -0.76 3.50
N ILE A 192 13.40 -1.91 4.03
CA ILE A 192 13.26 -2.55 5.35
C ILE A 192 11.86 -2.62 5.99
N PHE A 193 10.93 -1.69 5.82
CA PHE A 193 9.71 -1.62 6.61
C PHE A 193 8.47 -1.96 5.78
N ARG A 194 7.89 -3.11 6.14
CA ARG A 194 6.68 -3.78 5.67
C ARG A 194 5.35 -3.14 6.13
N MET A 195 5.34 -1.95 6.72
CA MET A 195 4.12 -1.34 7.30
C MET A 195 3.09 -0.92 6.22
N TYR A 196 3.44 -1.07 4.95
CA TYR A 196 2.72 -0.55 3.79
C TYR A 196 1.58 -1.39 3.27
N ARG A 197 1.31 -2.53 3.90
CA ARG A 197 0.29 -3.48 3.51
C ARG A 197 -1.02 -2.80 3.08
N ASN A 198 -1.57 -1.85 3.83
CA ASN A 198 -2.90 -1.31 3.49
C ASN A 198 -2.90 0.07 2.80
N LEU A 199 -1.74 0.63 2.42
CA LEU A 199 -1.65 2.05 2.00
C LEU A 199 -1.10 2.25 0.58
N GLU A 200 -0.79 1.17 -0.13
CA GLU A 200 -0.26 1.22 -1.50
C GLU A 200 -1.39 1.10 -2.53
N GLY A 201 -1.89 2.25 -2.98
CA GLY A 201 -2.81 2.37 -4.12
C GLY A 201 -2.12 2.69 -5.45
N ARG A 202 -0.86 2.25 -5.67
CA ARG A 202 -0.14 2.55 -6.94
C ARG A 202 -0.46 1.58 -8.08
N ASP A 203 -0.68 0.30 -7.78
CA ASP A 203 -1.07 -0.69 -8.77
C ASP A 203 -2.14 -1.63 -8.20
N GLU A 204 -3.40 -1.28 -8.48
CA GLU A 204 -4.59 -2.05 -8.09
C GLU A 204 -4.52 -3.48 -8.63
N ARG A 205 -3.99 -3.65 -9.86
CA ARG A 205 -3.91 -4.95 -10.53
C ARG A 205 -2.99 -5.92 -9.80
N THR A 206 -1.79 -5.49 -9.40
CA THR A 206 -0.90 -6.32 -8.58
C THR A 206 -1.59 -6.72 -7.26
N GLY A 207 -2.37 -5.82 -6.66
CA GLY A 207 -3.13 -6.08 -5.43
C GLY A 207 -4.18 -7.17 -5.61
N LEU A 208 -4.94 -7.13 -6.72
CA LEU A 208 -5.96 -8.14 -7.03
C LEU A 208 -5.39 -9.56 -7.15
N PHE A 209 -4.24 -9.72 -7.81
CA PHE A 209 -3.57 -11.03 -7.89
C PHE A 209 -3.10 -11.52 -6.52
N LEU A 210 -2.44 -10.64 -5.75
CA LEU A 210 -1.92 -10.98 -4.43
C LEU A 210 -3.03 -11.37 -3.44
N LYS A 211 -4.16 -10.65 -3.47
CA LYS A 211 -5.34 -10.92 -2.62
C LYS A 211 -5.93 -12.31 -2.86
N ARG A 212 -5.88 -12.80 -4.10
CA ARG A 212 -6.32 -14.15 -4.49
C ARG A 212 -5.25 -15.22 -4.21
N GLY A 213 -4.09 -14.84 -3.67
CA GLY A 213 -3.00 -15.76 -3.32
C GLY A 213 -2.11 -16.15 -4.50
N ILE A 214 -2.17 -15.41 -5.62
CA ILE A 214 -1.30 -15.59 -6.78
C ILE A 214 -0.05 -14.74 -6.56
N ALA A 215 1.13 -15.33 -6.72
CA ALA A 215 2.39 -14.60 -6.58
C ALA A 215 2.50 -13.52 -7.67
N ALA A 216 2.43 -12.24 -7.31
CA ALA A 216 2.46 -11.15 -8.29
C ALA A 216 3.45 -10.05 -7.92
N ALA A 217 4.01 -9.34 -8.92
CA ALA A 217 4.84 -8.15 -8.74
C ALA A 217 4.58 -7.13 -9.85
N GLY A 218 4.57 -5.84 -9.50
CA GLY A 218 4.44 -4.75 -10.47
C GLY A 218 5.81 -4.27 -10.96
N ILE A 219 5.91 -3.87 -12.23
CA ILE A 219 7.15 -3.42 -12.86
C ILE A 219 6.88 -2.17 -13.70
N GLY A 220 7.53 -1.07 -13.34
CA GLY A 220 7.58 0.16 -14.12
C GLY A 220 8.64 0.05 -15.22
N VAL A 221 8.20 -0.06 -16.46
CA VAL A 221 9.06 -0.23 -17.65
C VAL A 221 9.11 1.02 -18.52
N ARG A 222 10.22 1.20 -19.25
CA ARG A 222 10.40 2.26 -20.26
C ARG A 222 10.36 1.69 -21.68
N LYS A 223 10.18 2.58 -22.67
CA LYS A 223 10.27 2.24 -24.09
C LYS A 223 11.62 1.55 -24.37
N GLY A 224 11.57 0.33 -24.91
CA GLY A 224 12.75 -0.49 -25.21
C GLY A 224 13.10 -1.58 -24.19
N ASP A 225 12.45 -1.66 -23.03
CA ASP A 225 12.73 -2.71 -22.02
C ASP A 225 12.11 -4.08 -22.38
N GLY A 226 11.42 -4.22 -23.53
CA GLY A 226 10.71 -5.45 -23.91
C GLY A 226 11.61 -6.69 -23.99
N LYS A 227 12.87 -6.52 -24.41
CA LYS A 227 13.86 -7.61 -24.42
C LYS A 227 14.26 -8.06 -23.01
N ILE A 228 14.29 -7.14 -22.04
CA ILE A 228 14.58 -7.42 -20.63
C ILE A 228 13.44 -8.24 -20.02
N ILE A 229 12.20 -7.89 -20.36
CA ILE A 229 11.04 -8.64 -19.88
C ILE A 229 10.97 -10.04 -20.53
N ALA A 230 11.38 -10.17 -21.79
CA ALA A 230 11.53 -11.47 -22.43
C ALA A 230 12.66 -12.31 -21.80
N SER A 231 13.80 -11.71 -21.45
CA SER A 231 14.89 -12.40 -20.75
C SER A 231 14.51 -12.80 -19.33
N LEU A 232 13.73 -11.97 -18.64
CA LEU A 232 13.13 -12.28 -17.33
C LEU A 232 12.30 -13.57 -17.38
N ALA A 233 11.52 -13.79 -18.45
CA ALA A 233 10.78 -15.05 -18.62
C ALA A 233 11.71 -16.28 -18.58
N LYS A 234 12.95 -16.16 -19.07
CA LYS A 234 13.97 -17.22 -18.98
C LYS A 234 14.51 -17.38 -17.56
N ASP A 235 14.77 -16.28 -16.88
CA ASP A 235 15.27 -16.30 -15.49
C ASP A 235 14.28 -16.97 -14.54
N LEU A 236 12.98 -16.83 -14.81
CA LEU A 236 11.94 -17.52 -14.09
C LEU A 236 12.06 -19.05 -14.20
N ILE A 237 12.63 -19.62 -15.26
CA ILE A 237 12.88 -21.07 -15.35
C ILE A 237 13.72 -21.55 -14.15
N LYS A 238 14.76 -20.79 -13.80
CA LYS A 238 15.72 -21.15 -12.76
C LYS A 238 15.28 -20.71 -11.36
N LYS A 239 14.60 -19.57 -11.26
CA LYS A 239 14.31 -18.90 -9.97
C LYS A 239 12.92 -19.18 -9.41
N ARG A 240 11.97 -19.67 -10.21
CA ARG A 240 10.63 -20.03 -9.71
C ARG A 240 10.73 -21.03 -8.56
N SER A 241 9.96 -20.78 -7.51
CA SER A 241 9.99 -21.57 -6.29
C SER A 241 8.63 -21.58 -5.63
N ASP A 242 8.28 -22.72 -5.04
CA ASP A 242 7.07 -22.84 -4.23
C ASP A 242 7.23 -22.16 -2.86
N ARG A 243 8.45 -21.74 -2.51
CA ARG A 243 8.72 -21.02 -1.26
C ARG A 243 8.23 -19.59 -1.34
N TYR A 244 7.12 -19.33 -0.66
CA TYR A 244 6.55 -18.00 -0.53
C TYR A 244 7.20 -17.22 0.62
N ASP A 245 8.48 -16.81 0.44
CA ASP A 245 9.18 -15.96 1.42
C ASP A 245 8.65 -14.52 1.34
N ARG A 246 7.90 -14.13 2.38
CA ARG A 246 7.27 -12.80 2.48
C ARG A 246 8.08 -11.81 3.31
N ASN A 247 9.06 -12.27 4.09
CA ASN A 247 9.76 -11.47 5.11
C ASN A 247 11.22 -11.19 4.72
N TYR A 248 11.46 -10.91 3.44
CA TYR A 248 12.78 -10.52 2.97
C TYR A 248 13.04 -9.03 3.19
N SER A 249 14.31 -8.65 3.24
CA SER A 249 14.76 -7.25 3.31
C SER A 249 15.70 -6.97 2.15
N PHE A 250 15.60 -5.79 1.56
CA PHE A 250 16.48 -5.33 0.49
C PHE A 250 17.43 -4.24 0.99
N VAL A 251 18.73 -4.41 0.74
CA VAL A 251 19.78 -3.45 1.11
C VAL A 251 20.56 -3.10 -0.15
N LYS A 252 20.48 -1.83 -0.57
CA LYS A 252 21.31 -1.29 -1.66
C LYS A 252 22.66 -0.83 -1.07
N LEU A 253 23.73 -1.54 -1.43
CA LEU A 253 25.11 -1.16 -1.12
C LEU A 253 25.77 -0.69 -2.41
N PHE A 254 26.01 0.62 -2.51
CA PHE A 254 26.50 1.28 -3.73
C PHE A 254 25.56 0.99 -4.92
N ASN A 255 26.08 0.33 -5.98
CA ASN A 255 25.32 -0.04 -7.17
C ASN A 255 24.78 -1.49 -7.12
N ARG A 256 24.95 -2.21 -6.01
CA ARG A 256 24.48 -3.60 -5.90
C ARG A 256 23.43 -3.73 -4.80
N GLY A 257 22.28 -4.28 -5.17
CA GLY A 257 21.22 -4.66 -4.25
C GLY A 257 21.42 -6.07 -3.71
N PHE A 258 21.29 -6.25 -2.40
CA PHE A 258 21.33 -7.55 -1.74
C PHE A 258 19.99 -7.83 -1.06
N PHE A 259 19.46 -9.04 -1.28
CA PHE A 259 18.29 -9.53 -0.57
C PHE A 259 18.71 -10.39 0.62
N ILE A 260 18.16 -10.08 1.78
CA ILE A 260 18.27 -10.90 2.99
C ILE A 260 16.96 -11.68 3.10
N ASN A 261 17.03 -13.00 3.00
CA ASN A 261 15.86 -13.87 3.12
C ASN A 261 15.35 -13.95 4.57
N GLU A 262 14.14 -14.48 4.74
CA GLU A 262 13.52 -14.63 6.07
C GLU A 262 14.35 -15.55 6.97
N SER A 263 14.85 -16.67 6.44
CA SER A 263 15.64 -17.62 7.22
C SER A 263 16.91 -17.00 7.82
N THR A 264 17.66 -16.21 7.05
CA THR A 264 18.86 -15.51 7.55
C THR A 264 18.47 -14.49 8.60
N SER A 265 17.39 -13.74 8.35
CA SER A 265 16.86 -12.77 9.29
C SER A 265 16.47 -13.43 10.63
N VAL A 266 15.83 -14.60 10.60
CA VAL A 266 15.47 -15.41 11.80
C VAL A 266 16.71 -15.90 12.54
N VAL A 267 17.72 -16.42 11.82
CA VAL A 267 18.97 -16.85 12.45
C VAL A 267 19.68 -15.68 13.14
N LEU A 268 19.73 -14.51 12.50
CA LEU A 268 20.29 -13.28 13.07
C LEU A 268 19.51 -12.86 14.33
N PHE A 269 18.18 -12.88 14.28
CA PHE A 269 17.33 -12.58 15.44
C PHE A 269 17.63 -13.49 16.62
N ILE A 270 17.58 -14.82 16.41
CA ILE A 270 17.80 -15.81 17.46
C ILE A 270 19.20 -15.65 18.06
N THR A 271 20.22 -15.51 17.21
CA THR A 271 21.61 -15.32 17.64
C THR A 271 21.75 -14.06 18.50
N PHE A 272 21.15 -12.96 18.06
CA PHE A 272 21.22 -11.69 18.77
C PHE A 272 20.45 -11.70 20.08
N THR A 273 19.24 -12.25 20.09
CA THR A 273 18.42 -12.49 21.29
C THR A 273 19.17 -13.33 22.30
N PHE A 274 19.81 -14.42 21.87
CA PHE A 274 20.63 -15.25 22.72
C PHE A 274 21.77 -14.45 23.35
N LEU A 275 22.52 -13.66 22.57
CA LEU A 275 23.61 -12.82 23.08
C LEU A 275 23.14 -11.75 24.06
N ILE A 276 22.00 -11.09 23.80
CA ILE A 276 21.41 -10.11 24.72
C ILE A 276 21.00 -10.76 26.03
N LEU A 277 20.24 -11.85 25.97
CA LEU A 277 19.76 -12.55 27.16
C LEU A 277 20.94 -13.08 27.98
N LEU A 278 21.92 -13.70 27.32
CA LEU A 278 23.13 -14.19 27.95
C LEU A 278 23.85 -13.06 28.69
N LYS A 279 24.00 -11.89 28.05
CA LYS A 279 24.61 -10.71 28.66
C LYS A 279 23.80 -10.17 29.85
N LEU A 280 22.48 -10.03 29.72
CA LEU A 280 21.61 -9.58 30.82
C LEU A 280 21.68 -10.55 32.00
N CYS A 281 21.72 -11.87 31.74
CA CYS A 281 21.93 -12.89 32.75
C CYS A 281 23.30 -12.73 33.43
N PHE A 282 24.40 -12.56 32.68
CA PHE A 282 25.71 -12.33 33.29
C PHE A 282 25.75 -11.05 34.14
N GLU A 283 25.14 -9.94 33.68
CA GLU A 283 25.04 -8.72 34.47
C GLU A 283 24.19 -8.91 35.74
N ALA A 284 23.17 -9.77 35.70
CA ALA A 284 22.33 -10.08 36.85
C ALA A 284 23.00 -11.04 37.86
N PHE A 285 23.68 -12.09 37.39
CA PHE A 285 24.21 -13.16 38.25
C PHE A 285 25.65 -12.94 38.74
N THR A 286 26.43 -12.06 38.10
CA THR A 286 27.80 -11.79 38.57
C THR A 286 27.74 -11.00 39.88
N LYS A 287 28.16 -11.64 41.00
CA LYS A 287 28.25 -11.03 42.34
C LYS A 287 29.35 -9.96 42.40
N ASN A 288 29.05 -8.80 41.84
CA ASN A 288 29.83 -7.56 42.02
C ASN A 288 28.99 -6.56 42.80
N SER A 289 29.62 -5.79 43.71
CA SER A 289 28.95 -4.73 44.49
C SER A 289 28.21 -3.72 43.59
N ILE A 290 28.75 -3.50 42.38
CA ILE A 290 28.15 -2.68 41.32
C ILE A 290 26.84 -3.30 40.80
N ASN A 291 26.81 -4.60 40.54
CA ASN A 291 25.63 -5.30 40.02
C ASN A 291 24.53 -5.39 41.06
N TYR A 292 24.89 -5.65 42.32
CA TYR A 292 23.93 -5.62 43.44
C TYR A 292 23.26 -4.24 43.57
N SER A 293 24.03 -3.16 43.46
CA SER A 293 23.49 -1.79 43.45
C SER A 293 22.60 -1.52 42.23
N ARG A 294 22.95 -2.02 41.03
CA ARG A 294 22.12 -1.89 39.82
C ARG A 294 20.78 -2.59 39.98
N ILE A 295 20.77 -3.84 40.44
CA ILE A 295 19.54 -4.64 40.64
C ILE A 295 18.65 -3.98 41.69
N LYS A 296 19.22 -3.57 42.84
CA LYS A 296 18.47 -2.87 43.90
C LYS A 296 17.83 -1.56 43.42
N ASN A 297 18.54 -0.81 42.57
CA ASN A 297 18.00 0.40 41.96
C ASN A 297 16.88 0.08 40.96
N LEU A 298 17.05 -0.97 40.15
CA LEU A 298 16.02 -1.41 39.20
C LEU A 298 14.74 -1.84 39.92
N THR A 299 14.83 -2.71 40.93
CA THR A 299 13.64 -3.19 41.66
C THR A 299 12.85 -2.05 42.29
N ARG A 300 13.53 -0.97 42.69
CA ARG A 300 12.90 0.24 43.23
C ARG A 300 12.21 1.10 42.15
N THR A 301 12.63 0.99 40.90
CA THR A 301 12.29 1.94 39.83
C THR A 301 11.53 1.31 38.67
N VAL A 302 11.42 -0.02 38.62
CA VAL A 302 10.77 -0.76 37.53
C VAL A 302 9.30 -0.37 37.37
N PHE A 303 8.60 -0.06 38.46
CA PHE A 303 7.20 0.37 38.44
C PHE A 303 6.98 1.72 37.73
N TRP A 304 8.02 2.55 37.60
CA TRP A 304 7.93 3.80 36.86
C TRP A 304 7.95 3.59 35.35
N ILE A 305 8.50 2.48 34.84
CA ILE A 305 8.57 2.20 33.39
C ILE A 305 7.15 2.12 32.79
N PRO A 306 6.21 1.31 33.30
CA PRO A 306 4.83 1.31 32.82
C PRO A 306 4.13 2.66 32.97
N VAL A 307 4.40 3.40 34.05
CA VAL A 307 3.81 4.74 34.28
C VAL A 307 4.27 5.74 33.23
N TYR A 308 5.57 5.76 32.93
CA TYR A 308 6.14 6.58 31.86
C TYR A 308 5.51 6.27 30.51
N ILE A 309 5.40 4.98 30.16
CA ILE A 309 4.82 4.54 28.90
C ILE A 309 3.34 4.92 28.81
N MET A 310 2.55 4.64 29.84
CA MET A 310 1.10 4.92 29.83
C MET A 310 0.79 6.42 29.76
N LEU A 311 1.53 7.25 30.50
CA LEU A 311 1.28 8.69 30.49
C LEU A 311 1.70 9.31 29.15
N THR A 312 2.86 8.91 28.61
CA THR A 312 3.28 9.36 27.27
C THR A 312 2.33 8.88 26.18
N ALA A 313 1.82 7.65 26.26
CA ALA A 313 0.79 7.14 25.35
C ALA A 313 -0.51 7.97 25.42
N LEU A 314 -0.96 8.35 26.63
CA LEU A 314 -2.14 9.20 26.80
C LEU A 314 -1.96 10.57 26.12
N ILE A 315 -0.77 11.15 26.22
CA ILE A 315 -0.45 12.44 25.58
C ILE A 315 -0.36 12.31 24.08
N PHE A 316 0.23 11.22 23.58
CA PHE A 316 0.20 10.91 22.15
C PHE A 316 -1.23 10.81 21.65
N TYR A 317 -2.08 10.06 22.34
CA TYR A 317 -3.49 9.91 21.97
C TYR A 317 -4.20 11.28 21.93
N LEU A 318 -4.17 12.03 23.03
CA LEU A 318 -4.85 13.33 23.12
C LEU A 318 -4.35 14.34 22.08
N ASN A 319 -3.03 14.45 21.90
CA ASN A 319 -2.47 15.43 20.96
C ASN A 319 -2.71 15.05 19.50
N ILE A 320 -2.63 13.77 19.13
CA ILE A 320 -2.96 13.35 17.76
C ILE A 320 -4.46 13.60 17.51
N THR A 321 -5.34 13.30 18.48
CA THR A 321 -6.78 13.58 18.34
C THR A 321 -7.09 15.08 18.20
N ILE A 322 -6.41 15.95 18.94
CA ILE A 322 -6.70 17.40 18.95
C ILE A 322 -6.03 18.13 17.77
N THR A 323 -4.75 17.82 17.50
CA THR A 323 -3.93 18.59 16.56
C THR A 323 -3.69 17.88 15.23
N GLY A 324 -4.01 16.59 15.13
CA GLY A 324 -3.67 15.74 13.98
C GLY A 324 -2.17 15.54 13.81
N SER A 325 -1.32 15.95 14.76
CA SER A 325 0.13 16.01 14.57
C SER A 325 0.90 15.11 15.52
N LEU A 326 1.62 14.15 14.94
CA LEU A 326 2.62 13.32 15.63
C LEU A 326 3.77 14.15 16.22
N ILE A 327 4.05 15.32 15.63
CA ILE A 327 5.16 16.19 16.01
C ILE A 327 4.87 16.91 17.34
N PHE A 328 3.71 17.57 17.43
CA PHE A 328 3.26 18.20 18.69
C PHE A 328 3.15 17.16 19.81
N SER A 329 2.67 15.98 19.47
CA SER A 329 2.55 14.84 20.39
C SER A 329 3.90 14.40 20.97
N SER A 330 4.94 14.32 20.13
CA SER A 330 6.30 13.94 20.54
C SER A 330 6.92 14.98 21.50
N LEU A 331 6.75 16.27 21.22
CA LEU A 331 7.21 17.37 22.09
C LEU A 331 6.56 17.34 23.47
N SER A 332 5.24 17.17 23.52
CA SER A 332 4.51 17.07 24.78
C SER A 332 4.94 15.83 25.56
N SER A 333 5.18 14.69 24.90
CA SER A 333 5.62 13.46 25.56
C SER A 333 6.95 13.65 26.31
N ILE A 334 7.92 14.32 25.71
CA ILE A 334 9.23 14.60 26.31
C ILE A 334 9.09 15.57 27.50
N THR A 335 8.21 16.57 27.37
CA THR A 335 7.93 17.53 28.45
C THR A 335 7.32 16.83 29.67
N ILE A 336 6.36 15.93 29.45
CA ILE A 336 5.77 15.16 30.56
C ILE A 336 6.76 14.16 31.16
N MET A 337 7.59 13.50 30.34
CA MET A 337 8.66 12.64 30.86
C MET A 337 9.59 13.40 31.80
N LEU A 338 9.92 14.64 31.44
CA LEU A 338 10.72 15.52 32.29
C LEU A 338 9.98 15.87 33.59
N ILE A 339 8.70 16.23 33.54
CA ILE A 339 7.89 16.52 34.74
C ILE A 339 7.83 15.29 35.66
N LEU A 340 7.57 14.10 35.11
CA LEU A 340 7.55 12.85 35.87
C LEU A 340 8.92 12.52 36.46
N PHE A 341 10.01 12.78 35.74
CA PHE A 341 11.36 12.61 36.24
C PHE A 341 11.67 13.56 37.40
N ILE A 342 11.24 14.83 37.31
CA ILE A 342 11.34 15.80 38.41
C ILE A 342 10.55 15.32 39.63
N LEU A 343 9.32 14.83 39.41
CA LEU A 343 8.49 14.27 40.46
C LEU A 343 9.16 13.05 41.11
N GLN A 344 9.73 12.13 40.32
CA GLN A 344 10.46 10.97 40.81
C GLN A 344 11.64 11.38 41.71
N MET A 345 12.40 12.39 41.30
CA MET A 345 13.52 12.94 42.06
C MET A 345 13.05 13.60 43.37
N HIS A 346 11.95 14.35 43.33
CA HIS A 346 11.35 14.97 44.52
C HIS A 346 10.82 13.93 45.51
N MET A 347 10.28 12.82 45.03
CA MET A 347 9.79 11.70 45.84
C MET A 347 10.93 10.78 46.35
N ASN A 348 12.19 11.23 46.28
CA ASN A 348 13.39 10.52 46.71
C ASN A 348 13.65 9.17 46.02
N PHE A 349 12.99 8.88 44.89
CA PHE A 349 13.21 7.66 44.08
C PHE A 349 14.43 7.81 43.16
N PHE A 350 15.59 8.15 43.75
CA PHE A 350 16.84 8.33 43.02
C PHE A 350 17.21 7.07 42.25
N VAL A 351 17.27 7.20 40.93
CA VAL A 351 17.94 6.23 40.07
C VAL A 351 19.39 6.67 39.95
N SER A 352 20.34 5.77 40.23
CA SER A 352 21.73 6.07 39.96
C SER A 352 21.97 6.21 38.45
N PHE A 353 23.00 6.95 38.05
CA PHE A 353 23.42 7.05 36.64
C PHE A 353 23.67 5.67 36.00
N SER A 354 24.15 4.70 36.79
CA SER A 354 24.33 3.32 36.35
C SER A 354 23.01 2.54 36.27
N GLY A 355 22.00 2.90 37.07
CA GLY A 355 20.66 2.32 36.99
C GLY A 355 19.94 2.74 35.71
N PHE A 356 20.02 4.02 35.31
CA PHE A 356 19.49 4.49 34.03
C PHE A 356 20.17 3.81 32.83
N ALA A 357 21.50 3.63 32.88
CA ALA A 357 22.21 2.88 31.84
C ALA A 357 21.67 1.45 31.67
N PHE A 358 21.33 0.79 32.78
CA PHE A 358 20.76 -0.56 32.77
C PHE A 358 19.29 -0.58 32.30
N GLN A 359 18.47 0.39 32.73
CA GLN A 359 17.09 0.54 32.26
C GLN A 359 17.03 0.79 30.74
N MET A 360 17.93 1.60 30.19
CA MET A 360 18.02 1.80 28.74
C MET A 360 18.36 0.51 28.00
N LEU A 361 19.29 -0.30 28.52
CA LEU A 361 19.62 -1.60 27.91
C LEU A 361 18.41 -2.54 27.91
N ILE A 362 17.62 -2.57 28.99
CA ILE A 362 16.39 -3.35 29.05
C ILE A 362 15.35 -2.80 28.08
N ALA A 363 15.15 -1.47 28.04
CA ALA A 363 14.19 -0.83 27.15
C ALA A 363 14.53 -1.05 25.68
N GLY A 364 15.79 -0.85 25.28
CA GLY A 364 16.23 -1.11 23.91
C GLY A 364 16.11 -2.59 23.53
N ALA A 365 16.41 -3.51 24.45
CA ALA A 365 16.19 -4.94 24.21
C ALA A 365 14.70 -5.27 24.05
N ALA A 366 13.84 -4.73 24.92
CA ALA A 366 12.40 -4.90 24.86
C ALA A 366 11.81 -4.37 23.54
N ASN A 367 12.28 -3.22 23.06
CA ASN A 367 11.86 -2.67 21.78
C ASN A 367 12.15 -3.63 20.62
N ILE A 368 13.31 -4.29 20.59
CA ILE A 368 13.59 -5.31 19.57
C ILE A 368 12.51 -6.39 19.57
N PHE A 369 12.10 -6.91 20.72
CA PHE A 369 11.06 -7.95 20.80
C PHE A 369 9.67 -7.42 20.45
N ILE A 370 9.28 -6.25 20.98
CA ILE A 370 7.96 -5.64 20.73
C ILE A 370 7.80 -5.35 19.25
N PHE A 371 8.77 -4.68 18.63
CA PHE A 371 8.66 -4.26 17.24
C PHE A 371 8.92 -5.38 16.25
N SER A 372 9.76 -6.38 16.56
CA SER A 372 9.85 -7.60 15.73
C SER A 372 8.55 -8.41 15.75
N SER A 373 7.78 -8.36 16.85
CA SER A 373 6.46 -9.00 16.95
C SER A 373 5.40 -8.28 16.14
N ILE A 374 5.46 -6.94 16.06
CA ILE A 374 4.60 -6.15 15.15
C ILE A 374 5.00 -6.46 13.71
N GLN A 375 6.30 -6.40 13.43
CA GLN A 375 6.82 -6.63 12.09
C GLN A 375 8.29 -7.03 12.13
N PHE A 376 8.58 -8.19 11.58
CA PHE A 376 9.89 -8.81 11.74
C PHE A 376 11.06 -7.95 11.23
N SER A 377 10.84 -7.20 10.15
CA SER A 377 11.88 -6.37 9.55
C SER A 377 12.23 -5.10 10.36
N LEU A 378 11.37 -4.67 11.30
CA LEU A 378 11.71 -3.61 12.27
C LEU A 378 12.88 -4.01 13.17
N MET A 379 13.17 -5.31 13.29
CA MET A 379 14.32 -5.81 14.05
C MET A 379 15.61 -5.07 13.69
N TYR A 380 15.90 -4.84 12.40
CA TYR A 380 17.15 -4.20 11.97
C TYR A 380 17.29 -2.78 12.53
N PHE A 381 16.20 -2.03 12.53
CA PHE A 381 16.15 -0.69 13.11
C PHE A 381 16.42 -0.71 14.60
N PHE A 382 15.69 -1.54 15.35
CA PHE A 382 15.81 -1.59 16.80
C PHE A 382 17.13 -2.25 17.25
N LEU A 383 17.75 -3.08 16.41
CA LEU A 383 19.10 -3.58 16.63
C LEU A 383 20.14 -2.45 16.52
N PHE A 384 20.01 -1.57 15.52
CA PHE A 384 20.85 -0.38 15.41
C PHE A 384 20.63 0.58 16.58
N GLU A 385 19.38 0.83 16.98
CA GLU A 385 19.02 1.58 18.19
C GLU A 385 19.70 0.98 19.44
N TYR A 386 19.61 -0.34 19.62
CA TYR A 386 20.23 -1.03 20.74
C TYR A 386 21.75 -0.89 20.74
N LEU A 387 22.42 -0.92 19.59
CA LEU A 387 23.86 -0.70 19.50
C LEU A 387 24.24 0.71 19.98
N ILE A 388 23.48 1.75 19.60
CA ILE A 388 23.70 3.12 20.08
C ILE A 388 23.45 3.21 21.59
N ILE A 389 22.37 2.60 22.07
CA ILE A 389 22.07 2.52 23.51
C ILE A 389 23.19 1.80 24.25
N TYR A 390 23.71 0.70 23.70
CA TYR A 390 24.79 -0.06 24.30
C TYR A 390 26.08 0.76 24.42
N ILE A 391 26.45 1.48 23.36
CA ILE A 391 27.59 2.39 23.40
C ILE A 391 27.34 3.46 24.46
N SER A 392 26.21 4.17 24.41
CA SER A 392 25.88 5.23 25.35
C SER A 392 25.85 4.73 26.80
N SER A 393 25.38 3.49 27.06
CA SER A 393 25.28 2.87 28.39
C SER A 393 26.63 2.87 29.13
N ARG A 394 27.74 2.75 28.40
CA ARG A 394 29.10 2.69 28.94
C ARG A 394 29.75 4.07 29.13
N GLN A 395 29.22 5.10 28.50
CA GLN A 395 29.86 6.40 28.42
C GLN A 395 29.43 7.32 29.57
N LYS A 396 30.38 8.12 30.05
CA LYS A 396 30.15 9.21 31.03
C LYS A 396 30.42 10.59 30.45
N ASN A 397 30.99 10.66 29.24
CA ASN A 397 31.27 11.91 28.57
C ASN A 397 29.98 12.49 27.99
N THR A 398 29.61 13.71 28.40
CA THR A 398 28.41 14.40 27.93
C THR A 398 28.40 14.59 26.41
N ALA A 399 29.55 14.91 25.80
CA ALA A 399 29.65 15.08 24.35
C ALA A 399 29.29 13.79 23.61
N VAL A 400 29.78 12.64 24.09
CA VAL A 400 29.47 11.33 23.50
C VAL A 400 27.99 10.98 23.69
N LEU A 401 27.40 11.30 24.84
CA LEU A 401 25.97 11.09 25.07
C LEU A 401 25.10 11.95 24.14
N ILE A 402 25.49 13.20 23.89
CA ILE A 402 24.80 14.10 22.94
C ILE A 402 24.93 13.56 21.51
N ILE A 403 26.11 13.10 21.09
CA ILE A 403 26.30 12.47 19.77
C ILE A 403 25.41 11.23 19.63
N CYS A 404 25.36 10.35 20.64
CA CYS A 404 24.47 9.19 20.63
C CYS A 404 22.99 9.60 20.55
N PHE A 405 22.59 10.67 21.24
CA PHE A 405 21.23 11.19 21.18
C PHE A 405 20.86 11.70 19.79
N LEU A 406 21.76 12.44 19.14
CA LEU A 406 21.56 12.90 17.76
C LEU A 406 21.50 11.73 16.77
N LEU A 407 22.33 10.70 16.96
CA LEU A 407 22.28 9.49 16.12
C LEU A 407 20.95 8.73 16.25
N LEU A 408 20.41 8.60 17.48
CA LEU A 408 19.09 8.00 17.69
C LEU A 408 17.97 8.82 17.06
N LEU A 409 18.03 10.15 17.18
CA LEU A 409 17.06 11.05 16.58
C LEU A 409 17.12 11.00 15.04
N PHE A 410 18.33 10.98 14.47
CA PHE A 410 18.54 10.82 13.03
C PHE A 410 18.00 9.47 12.52
N SER A 411 18.28 8.38 13.24
CA SER A 411 17.74 7.05 12.93
C SER A 411 16.21 7.09 12.93
N GLY A 412 15.59 7.64 13.98
CA GLY A 412 14.12 7.77 14.09
C GLY A 412 13.50 8.61 12.96
N ILE A 413 14.16 9.70 12.55
CA ILE A 413 13.70 10.52 11.42
C ILE A 413 13.76 9.73 10.12
N HIS A 414 14.85 9.01 9.85
CA HIS A 414 14.97 8.19 8.65
C HIS A 414 13.92 7.07 8.62
N LEU A 415 13.57 6.50 9.78
CA LEU A 415 12.45 5.55 9.88
C LEU A 415 11.13 6.21 9.51
N ILE A 416 10.83 7.39 10.07
CA ILE A 416 9.62 8.15 9.76
C ILE A 416 9.57 8.54 8.28
N GLU A 417 10.68 8.99 7.68
CA GLU A 417 10.79 9.27 6.25
C GLU A 417 10.52 8.00 5.43
N SER A 418 11.16 6.89 5.78
CA SER A 418 10.92 5.60 5.14
C SER A 418 9.55 5.00 5.42
N ILE A 419 8.73 5.63 6.28
CA ILE A 419 7.31 5.31 6.56
C ILE A 419 6.38 6.30 5.81
N LEU A 420 6.74 7.58 5.73
CA LEU A 420 5.87 8.64 5.19
C LEU A 420 6.12 8.98 3.71
N ALA A 421 7.33 8.79 3.19
CA ALA A 421 7.70 9.17 1.82
C ALA A 421 6.87 8.51 0.70
N PRO A 422 6.46 7.22 0.79
CA PRO A 422 5.68 6.58 -0.27
C PRO A 422 4.16 6.80 -0.17
N VAL A 423 3.65 7.39 0.92
CA VAL A 423 2.21 7.55 1.14
C VAL A 423 1.83 9.02 1.03
N ASN A 424 0.69 9.32 0.41
CA ASN A 424 0.09 10.65 0.52
C ASN A 424 -0.16 10.95 2.01
N ALA A 425 0.65 11.84 2.59
CA ALA A 425 0.60 12.17 4.01
C ALA A 425 -0.81 12.59 4.47
N SER A 426 -1.65 13.11 3.57
CA SER A 426 -3.05 13.44 3.86
C SER A 426 -3.98 12.24 4.02
N LEU A 427 -3.69 11.10 3.38
CA LEU A 427 -4.51 9.88 3.50
C LEU A 427 -4.24 9.15 4.82
N ILE A 428 -2.98 9.10 5.28
CA ILE A 428 -2.59 8.44 6.54
C ILE A 428 -3.37 8.96 7.74
N PHE A 429 -3.46 10.29 7.87
CA PHE A 429 -4.13 10.90 9.03
C PHE A 429 -5.65 10.83 8.97
N HIS A 430 -6.23 10.54 7.80
CA HIS A 430 -7.68 10.43 7.64
C HIS A 430 -8.18 8.98 7.73
N GLU A 431 -7.38 8.01 7.27
CA GLU A 431 -7.78 6.60 7.19
C GLU A 431 -7.30 5.74 8.36
N ILE A 432 -6.21 6.09 9.05
CA ILE A 432 -5.78 5.35 10.24
C ILE A 432 -6.51 5.90 11.46
N PRO A 433 -7.46 5.16 12.06
CA PRO A 433 -8.10 5.61 13.30
C PRO A 433 -7.02 5.73 14.38
N VAL A 434 -6.92 6.92 14.96
CA VAL A 434 -6.02 7.20 16.07
C VAL A 434 -6.51 6.41 17.28
N THR A 435 -5.90 5.25 17.52
CA THR A 435 -6.22 4.39 18.67
C THR A 435 -5.21 4.57 19.79
N PHE A 436 -5.67 4.44 21.04
CA PHE A 436 -4.79 4.47 22.21
C PHE A 436 -3.70 3.38 22.13
N SER A 437 -4.02 2.21 21.58
CA SER A 437 -3.08 1.10 21.36
C SER A 437 -1.92 1.51 20.46
N LEU A 438 -2.19 2.23 19.37
CA LEU A 438 -1.15 2.78 18.50
C LEU A 438 -0.28 3.82 19.24
N SER A 439 -0.90 4.62 20.13
CA SER A 439 -0.16 5.57 20.97
C SER A 439 0.75 4.88 21.99
N ILE A 440 0.38 3.70 22.52
CA ILE A 440 1.28 2.87 23.36
C ILE A 440 2.48 2.40 22.54
N VAL A 441 2.27 1.95 21.30
CA VAL A 441 3.37 1.53 20.41
C VAL A 441 4.33 2.68 20.16
N PHE A 442 3.83 3.87 19.83
CA PHE A 442 4.68 5.07 19.66
C PHE A 442 5.43 5.45 20.94
N SER A 443 4.78 5.34 22.09
CA SER A 443 5.41 5.58 23.38
C SER A 443 6.59 4.61 23.63
N CYS A 444 6.41 3.32 23.37
CA CYS A 444 7.49 2.34 23.46
C CYS A 444 8.65 2.65 22.51
N ALA A 445 8.36 3.05 21.26
CA ALA A 445 9.38 3.41 20.28
C ALA A 445 10.29 4.55 20.76
N ILE A 446 9.70 5.61 21.31
CA ILE A 446 10.46 6.80 21.72
C ILE A 446 11.08 6.67 23.12
N PHE A 447 10.69 5.67 23.90
CA PHE A 447 11.09 5.55 25.31
C PHE A 447 12.62 5.49 25.53
N PRO A 448 13.43 4.74 24.74
CA PRO A 448 14.88 4.74 24.92
C PRO A 448 15.54 6.10 24.62
N LEU A 449 15.01 6.84 23.63
CA LEU A 449 15.44 8.22 23.34
C LEU A 449 15.17 9.13 24.55
N GLN A 450 13.98 9.01 25.16
CA GLN A 450 13.61 9.77 26.36
C GLN A 450 14.54 9.44 27.55
N LEU A 451 14.87 8.17 27.77
CA LEU A 451 15.80 7.76 28.85
C LEU A 451 17.22 8.30 28.62
N LEU A 452 17.72 8.32 27.37
CA LEU A 452 19.03 8.90 27.06
C LEU A 452 19.04 10.40 27.33
N TRP A 453 17.96 11.10 27.00
CA TRP A 453 17.78 12.52 27.31
C TRP A 453 17.84 12.79 28.82
N LEU A 454 17.09 12.03 29.63
CA LEU A 454 17.13 12.15 31.10
C LEU A 454 18.54 11.93 31.66
N ARG A 455 19.27 10.98 31.09
CA ARG A 455 20.65 10.70 31.49
C ARG A 455 21.63 11.84 31.15
N ILE A 456 21.43 12.55 30.03
CA ILE A 456 22.19 13.76 29.70
C ILE A 456 21.91 14.86 30.73
N ILE A 457 20.64 15.09 31.09
CA ILE A 457 20.25 16.08 32.11
C ILE A 457 20.91 15.77 33.46
N MET A 458 20.87 14.51 33.90
CA MET A 458 21.54 14.07 35.12
C MET A 458 23.04 14.35 35.10
N ARG A 459 23.68 14.15 33.95
CA ARG A 459 25.13 14.35 33.81
C ARG A 459 25.51 15.82 33.83
N LEU A 460 24.68 16.67 33.23
CA LEU A 460 24.84 18.13 33.25
C LEU A 460 24.63 18.74 34.65
N LYS A 461 24.26 17.93 35.66
CA LYS A 461 24.02 18.38 37.04
C LYS A 461 23.00 19.53 37.14
N ILE A 462 22.13 19.64 36.16
CA ILE A 462 21.01 20.60 36.15
C ILE A 462 20.11 20.36 37.39
N ILE A 463 20.15 19.12 37.91
CA ILE A 463 19.41 18.65 39.07
C ILE A 463 20.42 18.19 40.12
N GLU A 464 21.05 19.13 40.83
CA GLU A 464 21.91 18.80 41.97
C GLU A 464 21.10 18.91 43.27
N ASN A 465 20.90 17.78 43.95
CA ASN A 465 20.44 17.76 45.35
C ASN A 465 21.64 18.07 46.26
N SER A 466 22.10 19.32 46.23
CA SER A 466 22.88 19.86 47.34
C SER A 466 21.89 20.20 48.46
N PRO A 467 22.14 19.79 49.73
CA PRO A 467 21.30 20.17 50.87
C PRO A 467 21.29 21.69 51.15
N ARG A 468 22.02 22.50 50.36
CA ARG A 468 22.11 23.96 50.45
C ARG A 468 22.02 24.67 49.09
N SER A 469 21.40 24.07 48.08
CA SER A 469 21.16 24.76 46.81
C SER A 469 19.90 25.63 46.91
N ASN A 470 20.03 26.93 46.59
CA ASN A 470 18.89 27.85 46.50
C ASN A 470 17.85 27.29 45.52
N LYS A 471 16.61 27.13 45.98
CA LYS A 471 15.47 26.60 45.18
C LYS A 471 15.33 27.27 43.80
N ILE A 472 15.76 28.53 43.69
CA ILE A 472 15.75 29.34 42.46
C ILE A 472 16.78 28.86 41.42
N VAL A 473 17.97 28.40 41.83
CA VAL A 473 19.03 27.89 40.93
C VAL A 473 18.67 26.52 40.35
N THR A 474 17.99 25.68 41.14
CA THR A 474 17.39 24.43 40.63
C THR A 474 16.24 24.71 39.65
N CYS A 475 15.40 25.72 39.91
CA CYS A 475 14.28 26.10 39.03
C CYS A 475 14.76 26.67 37.68
N SER A 476 15.80 27.50 37.68
CA SER A 476 16.42 28.01 36.45
C SER A 476 17.12 26.92 35.64
N GLY A 477 17.70 25.91 36.29
CA GLY A 477 18.20 24.70 35.65
C GLY A 477 17.11 23.91 34.93
N TYR A 478 15.96 23.68 35.58
CA TYR A 478 14.81 23.00 34.97
C TYR A 478 14.26 23.77 33.77
N ALA A 479 14.13 25.10 33.88
CA ALA A 479 13.68 25.97 32.80
C ALA A 479 14.65 25.96 31.61
N LEU A 480 15.97 25.95 31.87
CA LEU A 480 17.01 25.87 30.84
C LEU A 480 16.99 24.51 30.13
N ALA A 481 16.83 23.41 30.87
CA ALA A 481 16.67 22.09 30.27
C ALA A 481 15.43 22.04 29.36
N ILE A 482 14.27 22.52 29.84
CA ILE A 482 13.03 22.60 29.05
C ILE A 482 13.25 23.43 27.79
N LEU A 483 13.88 24.60 27.89
CA LEU A 483 14.18 25.50 26.76
C LEU A 483 15.16 24.88 25.74
N ILE A 484 16.19 24.19 26.20
CA ILE A 484 17.14 23.50 25.30
C ILE A 484 16.45 22.34 24.59
N THR A 485 15.62 21.57 25.30
CA THR A 485 14.83 20.49 24.67
C THR A 485 13.86 21.03 23.63
N THR A 486 13.07 22.03 23.99
CA THR A 486 12.11 22.66 23.07
C THR A 486 12.81 23.36 21.91
N GLY A 487 13.97 23.97 22.11
CA GLY A 487 14.79 24.60 21.06
C GLY A 487 15.39 23.60 20.07
N ILE A 488 16.01 22.51 20.54
CA ILE A 488 16.63 21.50 19.65
C ILE A 488 15.55 20.75 18.86
N LEU A 489 14.43 20.41 19.49
CA LEU A 489 13.32 19.74 18.80
C LEU A 489 12.61 20.69 17.83
N SER A 490 12.28 21.92 18.22
CA SER A 490 11.64 22.90 17.32
C SER A 490 12.52 23.25 16.11
N ALA A 491 13.84 23.35 16.28
CA ALA A 491 14.78 23.53 15.18
C ALA A 491 14.80 22.30 14.25
N SER A 492 14.86 21.08 14.79
CA SER A 492 14.80 19.85 13.98
C SER A 492 13.50 19.73 13.19
N ILE A 493 12.38 20.24 13.75
CA ILE A 493 11.04 20.29 13.15
C ILE A 493 10.93 21.37 12.07
N PHE A 494 11.51 22.56 12.30
CA PHE A 494 11.54 23.63 11.30
C PHE A 494 12.35 23.20 10.06
N PHE A 495 13.48 22.54 10.26
CA PHE A 495 14.29 21.96 9.19
C PHE A 495 13.59 20.80 8.46
N THR A 496 12.78 19.98 9.14
CA THR A 496 11.99 18.93 8.46
C THR A 496 10.80 19.52 7.70
N LYS A 497 10.12 20.54 8.23
CA LYS A 497 8.99 21.17 7.52
C LYS A 497 9.46 21.93 6.26
N SER A 498 10.62 22.58 6.30
CA SER A 498 11.17 23.33 5.17
C SER A 498 11.76 22.46 4.05
N ILE A 499 12.17 21.22 4.36
CA ILE A 499 12.72 20.27 3.38
C ILE A 499 11.63 19.35 2.79
N PHE A 500 10.58 19.01 3.57
CA PHE A 500 9.68 17.90 3.21
C PHE A 500 8.23 18.29 2.90
N PHE A 501 7.77 19.51 3.21
CA PHE A 501 6.46 20.00 2.78
C PHE A 501 6.60 21.00 1.62
N SER A 502 7.20 20.55 0.51
CA SER A 502 6.75 21.06 -0.79
C SER A 502 5.35 20.50 -1.01
N GLU A 503 4.38 21.37 -1.24
CA GLU A 503 2.98 20.97 -1.44
C GLU A 503 2.94 19.80 -2.42
N PRO A 504 2.31 18.66 -2.07
CA PRO A 504 2.04 17.64 -3.06
C PRO A 504 1.12 18.29 -4.10
N GLU A 505 1.63 18.39 -5.32
CA GLU A 505 0.86 18.76 -6.50
C GLU A 505 -0.28 17.74 -6.61
N LYS A 506 -1.44 18.08 -6.04
CA LYS A 506 -2.64 17.26 -6.11
C LYS A 506 -3.14 17.28 -7.55
N LEU A 507 -2.63 16.37 -8.38
CA LEU A 507 -3.36 15.88 -9.53
C LEU A 507 -4.29 14.74 -9.08
N SER A 508 -5.38 15.11 -8.40
CA SER A 508 -6.67 14.47 -8.66
C SER A 508 -7.52 15.51 -9.37
N VAL A 509 -7.40 15.55 -10.70
CA VAL A 509 -8.10 16.53 -11.56
C VAL A 509 -9.63 16.43 -11.42
N TYR A 510 -10.16 15.41 -10.73
CA TYR A 510 -11.60 15.11 -10.71
C TYR A 510 -12.29 15.13 -9.34
N ASP A 511 -11.59 15.43 -8.23
CA ASP A 511 -12.24 15.63 -6.92
C ASP A 511 -13.09 16.92 -6.83
N LYS A 512 -13.10 17.72 -7.91
CA LYS A 512 -13.90 18.94 -8.07
C LYS A 512 -14.84 18.89 -9.27
N ALA A 513 -15.25 17.72 -9.74
CA ALA A 513 -16.37 17.65 -10.67
C ALA A 513 -17.63 18.07 -9.90
N VAL A 514 -18.06 19.32 -10.11
CA VAL A 514 -19.37 19.79 -9.65
C VAL A 514 -20.40 18.95 -10.39
N ILE A 515 -21.06 18.02 -9.68
CA ILE A 515 -22.24 17.33 -10.20
C ILE A 515 -23.30 18.42 -10.38
N LYS A 516 -23.42 18.97 -11.59
CA LYS A 516 -24.62 19.68 -11.98
C LYS A 516 -25.68 18.61 -12.18
N ALA A 517 -26.52 18.42 -11.15
CA ALA A 517 -27.79 17.74 -11.33
C ALA A 517 -28.54 18.49 -12.46
N GLY A 518 -28.60 17.89 -13.64
CA GLY A 518 -29.27 18.46 -14.80
C GLY A 518 -30.78 18.47 -14.59
N ASN A 519 -31.28 19.34 -13.71
CA ASN A 519 -32.71 19.48 -13.46
C ASN A 519 -33.42 20.38 -14.51
N GLU A 520 -32.71 20.87 -15.54
CA GLU A 520 -33.28 21.85 -16.49
C GLU A 520 -33.24 21.43 -17.96
N GLN A 521 -32.68 20.27 -18.31
CA GLN A 521 -32.71 19.75 -19.68
C GLN A 521 -33.37 18.36 -19.69
N PRO A 522 -34.24 18.06 -20.68
CA PRO A 522 -34.82 16.72 -20.80
C PRO A 522 -33.69 15.70 -20.98
N PRO A 523 -33.80 14.50 -20.37
CA PRO A 523 -32.81 13.45 -20.54
C PRO A 523 -32.63 13.18 -22.03
N GLN A 524 -31.38 13.17 -22.49
CA GLN A 524 -31.09 12.94 -23.91
C GLN A 524 -31.09 11.44 -24.22
N LEU A 525 -30.90 10.61 -23.20
CA LEU A 525 -31.00 9.15 -23.27
C LEU A 525 -32.43 8.73 -23.66
N LYS A 526 -32.57 7.95 -24.73
CA LYS A 526 -33.85 7.35 -25.10
C LYS A 526 -33.97 5.99 -24.42
N VAL A 527 -34.97 5.85 -23.56
CA VAL A 527 -35.24 4.60 -22.87
C VAL A 527 -36.64 4.10 -23.25
N GLN A 528 -36.72 2.85 -23.69
CA GLN A 528 -37.97 2.18 -24.00
C GLN A 528 -38.08 0.89 -23.19
N LYS A 529 -39.21 0.71 -22.51
CA LYS A 529 -39.55 -0.53 -21.80
C LYS A 529 -40.67 -1.22 -22.57
N THR A 530 -40.47 -2.48 -22.91
CA THR A 530 -41.52 -3.35 -23.45
C THR A 530 -41.63 -4.58 -22.58
N ASP A 531 -42.86 -4.99 -22.28
CA ASP A 531 -43.12 -6.14 -21.44
C ASP A 531 -43.96 -7.16 -22.20
N SER A 532 -43.61 -8.43 -22.03
CA SER A 532 -44.40 -9.56 -22.51
C SER A 532 -44.66 -10.52 -21.36
N VAL A 533 -45.79 -11.23 -21.39
CA VAL A 533 -46.14 -12.22 -20.38
C VAL A 533 -46.27 -13.58 -21.06
N PHE A 534 -45.52 -14.57 -20.55
CA PHE A 534 -45.53 -15.93 -21.07
C PHE A 534 -45.51 -16.93 -19.92
N TYR A 535 -46.49 -17.84 -19.87
CA TYR A 535 -46.64 -18.86 -18.81
C TYR A 535 -46.56 -18.31 -17.36
N GLY A 536 -47.16 -17.16 -17.08
CA GLY A 536 -47.19 -16.58 -15.72
C GLY A 536 -45.88 -15.93 -15.27
N ILE A 537 -44.93 -15.73 -16.20
CA ILE A 537 -43.70 -14.98 -16.00
C ILE A 537 -43.76 -13.73 -16.89
N ARG A 538 -43.43 -12.56 -16.33
CA ARG A 538 -43.27 -11.32 -17.09
C ARG A 538 -41.83 -11.23 -17.56
N THR A 539 -41.62 -11.01 -18.85
CA THR A 539 -40.31 -10.72 -19.45
C THR A 539 -40.27 -9.26 -19.86
N GLY A 540 -39.42 -8.48 -19.20
CA GLY A 540 -39.18 -7.08 -19.50
C GLY A 540 -37.96 -6.94 -20.42
N HIS A 541 -38.11 -6.18 -21.50
CA HIS A 541 -37.03 -5.70 -22.35
C HIS A 541 -36.85 -4.20 -22.12
N LEU A 542 -35.69 -3.83 -21.63
CA LEU A 542 -35.27 -2.44 -21.43
C LEU A 542 -34.24 -2.08 -22.51
N TYR A 543 -34.67 -1.24 -23.46
CA TYR A 543 -33.83 -0.71 -24.52
C TYR A 543 -33.35 0.69 -24.15
N ILE A 544 -32.05 0.89 -24.18
CA ILE A 544 -31.39 2.16 -23.94
C ILE A 544 -30.64 2.54 -25.21
N GLU A 545 -30.98 3.68 -25.80
CA GLU A 545 -30.28 4.27 -26.95
C GLU A 545 -29.67 5.61 -26.53
N ALA A 546 -28.35 5.67 -26.58
CA ALA A 546 -27.56 6.81 -26.14
C ALA A 546 -27.17 7.70 -27.33
N PRO A 547 -27.47 9.01 -27.29
CA PRO A 547 -27.12 9.93 -28.39
C PRO A 547 -25.64 10.33 -28.41
N HIS A 548 -24.94 10.11 -27.30
CA HIS A 548 -23.51 10.37 -27.14
C HIS A 548 -22.90 9.34 -26.19
N LYS A 549 -21.57 9.31 -26.10
CA LYS A 549 -20.83 8.32 -25.30
C LYS A 549 -21.03 8.56 -23.80
N TYR A 550 -21.59 7.58 -23.09
CA TYR A 550 -21.63 7.55 -21.63
C TYR A 550 -20.47 6.73 -21.08
N ILE A 551 -19.99 7.14 -19.90
CA ILE A 551 -18.94 6.43 -19.16
C ILE A 551 -19.54 5.27 -18.38
N LYS A 552 -20.72 5.45 -17.80
CA LYS A 552 -21.29 4.48 -16.86
C LYS A 552 -22.81 4.55 -16.79
N TYR A 553 -23.43 3.38 -16.62
CA TYR A 553 -24.83 3.24 -16.22
C TYR A 553 -24.93 2.50 -14.90
N ASP A 554 -25.77 3.00 -13.99
CA ASP A 554 -26.23 2.28 -12.80
C ASP A 554 -27.74 2.12 -12.92
N ILE A 555 -28.16 0.87 -13.15
CA ILE A 555 -29.54 0.51 -13.45
C ILE A 555 -30.06 -0.34 -12.31
N THR A 556 -31.13 0.14 -11.68
CA THR A 556 -31.77 -0.52 -10.55
C THR A 556 -33.25 -0.75 -10.85
N ILE A 557 -33.74 -1.93 -10.51
CA ILE A 557 -35.13 -2.36 -10.59
C ILE A 557 -35.67 -2.53 -9.17
N GLU A 558 -36.79 -1.87 -8.86
CA GLU A 558 -37.43 -1.91 -7.55
C GLU A 558 -38.91 -2.26 -7.68
N ASP A 559 -39.37 -3.24 -6.91
CA ASP A 559 -40.79 -3.62 -6.83
C ASP A 559 -41.23 -3.75 -5.36
N GLU A 560 -42.25 -2.98 -4.97
CA GLU A 560 -42.69 -2.92 -3.58
C GLU A 560 -43.45 -4.18 -3.12
N ASN A 561 -44.00 -4.97 -4.04
CA ASN A 561 -45.00 -5.99 -3.73
C ASN A 561 -44.52 -7.42 -4.01
N THR A 562 -43.61 -7.61 -4.95
CA THR A 562 -43.19 -8.92 -5.46
C THR A 562 -41.69 -8.97 -5.68
N ASN A 563 -41.15 -10.15 -6.02
CA ASN A 563 -39.74 -10.25 -6.38
C ASN A 563 -39.47 -9.51 -7.71
N PRO A 564 -38.63 -8.45 -7.72
CA PRO A 564 -38.44 -7.62 -8.90
C PRO A 564 -37.73 -8.33 -10.06
N LEU A 565 -36.99 -9.42 -9.79
CA LEU A 565 -36.21 -10.12 -10.79
C LEU A 565 -35.98 -11.59 -10.42
N PHE A 566 -36.15 -12.49 -11.40
CA PHE A 566 -35.82 -13.92 -11.29
C PHE A 566 -34.54 -14.28 -12.03
N ASP A 567 -34.39 -13.78 -13.26
CA ASP A 567 -33.25 -14.07 -14.12
C ASP A 567 -33.05 -12.92 -15.14
N SER A 568 -31.83 -12.77 -15.65
CA SER A 568 -31.46 -11.73 -16.63
C SER A 568 -30.29 -12.14 -17.52
N ASN A 569 -30.21 -11.53 -18.71
CA ASN A 569 -29.04 -11.62 -19.59
C ASN A 569 -27.78 -10.96 -19.01
N PHE A 570 -27.91 -10.10 -17.98
CA PHE A 570 -26.77 -9.51 -17.27
C PHE A 570 -26.66 -10.03 -15.84
N LEU A 571 -25.44 -9.95 -15.29
CA LEU A 571 -25.22 -10.18 -13.87
C LEU A 571 -25.96 -9.13 -13.03
N TYR A 572 -26.52 -9.54 -11.90
CA TYR A 572 -27.27 -8.68 -11.00
C TYR A 572 -27.03 -9.04 -9.54
N GLU A 573 -27.29 -8.08 -8.65
CA GLU A 573 -27.18 -8.23 -7.20
C GLU A 573 -28.43 -7.69 -6.50
N PHE A 574 -28.96 -8.43 -5.53
CA PHE A 574 -30.01 -7.96 -4.64
C PHE A 574 -29.42 -7.03 -3.59
N THR A 575 -29.73 -5.74 -3.69
CA THR A 575 -29.39 -4.76 -2.64
C THR A 575 -30.36 -4.84 -1.46
N ASP A 576 -31.59 -5.23 -1.73
CA ASP A 576 -32.62 -5.58 -0.76
C ASP A 576 -33.54 -6.64 -1.42
N SER A 577 -34.34 -7.34 -0.64
CA SER A 577 -35.40 -8.27 -1.06
C SER A 577 -36.35 -7.73 -2.14
N LYS A 578 -36.41 -6.41 -2.30
CA LYS A 578 -37.30 -5.69 -3.22
C LYS A 578 -36.57 -4.84 -4.26
N LYS A 579 -35.23 -4.89 -4.28
CA LYS A 579 -34.41 -3.98 -5.09
C LYS A 579 -33.19 -4.70 -5.67
N VAL A 580 -33.14 -4.78 -6.98
CA VAL A 580 -32.10 -5.48 -7.75
C VAL A 580 -31.32 -4.49 -8.61
N ARG A 581 -29.99 -4.61 -8.62
CA ARG A 581 -29.10 -3.81 -9.46
C ARG A 581 -28.45 -4.68 -10.53
N PHE A 582 -28.29 -4.14 -11.73
CA PHE A 582 -27.46 -4.75 -12.77
C PHE A 582 -25.99 -4.35 -12.64
N ILE A 583 -25.09 -5.32 -12.83
CA ILE A 583 -23.64 -5.12 -12.82
C ILE A 583 -23.18 -4.96 -14.27
N LEU A 584 -22.93 -3.71 -14.67
CA LEU A 584 -22.53 -3.36 -16.04
C LEU A 584 -21.08 -2.85 -16.08
N PRO A 585 -20.28 -3.22 -17.11
CA PRO A 585 -18.97 -2.63 -17.35
C PRO A 585 -19.04 -1.13 -17.64
N GLU A 586 -17.91 -0.44 -17.44
CA GLU A 586 -17.76 0.94 -17.90
C GLU A 586 -17.69 1.01 -19.43
N PHE A 587 -18.02 2.18 -19.96
CA PHE A 587 -18.14 2.47 -21.39
C PHE A 587 -19.13 1.54 -22.11
N PRO A 588 -20.42 1.55 -21.70
CA PRO A 588 -21.46 0.79 -22.37
C PRO A 588 -21.63 1.18 -23.84
N ALA A 589 -22.12 0.25 -24.65
CA ALA A 589 -22.46 0.49 -26.05
C ALA A 589 -23.52 1.59 -26.22
N GLU A 590 -23.55 2.21 -27.41
CA GLU A 590 -24.57 3.22 -27.76
C GLU A 590 -25.99 2.66 -27.73
N LYS A 591 -26.14 1.35 -27.94
CA LYS A 591 -27.38 0.60 -27.79
C LYS A 591 -27.16 -0.49 -26.76
N LEU A 592 -28.04 -0.54 -25.76
CA LEU A 592 -28.00 -1.52 -24.69
C LEU A 592 -29.39 -2.12 -24.52
N GLU A 593 -29.50 -3.44 -24.63
CA GLU A 593 -30.71 -4.18 -24.30
C GLU A 593 -30.52 -5.05 -23.06
N ILE A 594 -31.32 -4.79 -22.02
CA ILE A 594 -31.41 -5.61 -20.82
C ILE A 594 -32.72 -6.39 -20.86
N VAL A 595 -32.60 -7.71 -20.82
CA VAL A 595 -33.72 -8.65 -20.77
C VAL A 595 -33.75 -9.26 -19.38
N TYR A 596 -34.89 -9.15 -18.71
CA TYR A 596 -35.07 -9.70 -17.37
C TYR A 596 -36.45 -10.34 -17.22
N SER A 597 -36.57 -11.27 -16.28
CA SER A 597 -37.81 -11.94 -15.93
C SER A 597 -38.25 -11.59 -14.50
N SER A 598 -39.56 -11.47 -14.27
CA SER A 598 -40.17 -11.17 -12.97
C SER A 598 -41.55 -11.80 -12.83
N GLU A 599 -42.19 -11.65 -11.66
CA GLU A 599 -43.56 -12.14 -11.45
C GLU A 599 -44.55 -11.43 -12.39
N GLU A 600 -45.60 -12.16 -12.82
CA GLU A 600 -46.64 -11.63 -13.72
C GLU A 600 -47.27 -10.30 -13.23
N LYS A 601 -47.43 -10.16 -11.91
CA LYS A 601 -48.04 -8.98 -11.27
C LYS A 601 -47.02 -7.93 -10.84
N ALA A 602 -45.72 -8.20 -11.00
CA ALA A 602 -44.69 -7.24 -10.69
C ALA A 602 -44.89 -6.00 -11.56
N ASN A 603 -44.84 -4.81 -10.98
CA ASN A 603 -44.79 -3.55 -11.71
C ASN A 603 -43.54 -2.78 -11.29
N PRO A 604 -42.35 -3.25 -11.72
CA PRO A 604 -41.12 -2.73 -11.21
C PRO A 604 -40.85 -1.33 -11.74
N LYS A 605 -40.48 -0.44 -10.81
CA LYS A 605 -39.92 0.88 -11.08
C LYS A 605 -38.47 0.70 -11.52
N ILE A 606 -38.10 1.28 -12.65
CA ILE A 606 -36.73 1.22 -13.17
C ILE A 606 -36.08 2.57 -12.96
N ILE A 607 -34.92 2.58 -12.30
CA ILE A 607 -34.11 3.76 -12.02
C ILE A 607 -32.81 3.62 -12.80
N ILE A 608 -32.49 4.61 -13.63
CA ILE A 608 -31.26 4.67 -14.43
C ILE A 608 -30.50 5.94 -14.05
N ASN A 609 -29.29 5.77 -13.54
CA ASN A 609 -28.30 6.83 -13.41
C ASN A 609 -27.26 6.68 -14.53
N ALA A 610 -27.03 7.75 -15.27
CA ALA A 610 -26.09 7.77 -16.39
C ALA A 610 -25.08 8.90 -16.22
N TRP A 611 -23.80 8.61 -16.47
CA TRP A 611 -22.72 9.59 -16.39
C TRP A 611 -22.00 9.73 -17.72
N SER A 612 -21.79 10.97 -18.17
CA SER A 612 -21.05 11.30 -19.40
C SER A 612 -20.08 12.44 -19.16
N LEU A 613 -19.16 12.67 -20.10
CA LEU A 613 -18.29 13.86 -20.12
C LEU A 613 -18.84 14.85 -21.13
N ASN A 614 -18.99 16.10 -20.72
CA ASN A 614 -19.30 17.17 -21.66
C ASN A 614 -18.04 17.58 -22.47
N SER A 615 -18.22 18.41 -23.50
CA SER A 615 -17.13 18.88 -24.36
C SER A 615 -16.05 19.69 -23.63
N SER A 616 -16.30 20.14 -22.41
CA SER A 616 -15.34 20.82 -21.53
C SER A 616 -14.65 19.88 -20.54
N GLY A 617 -14.89 18.57 -20.62
CA GLY A 617 -14.29 17.56 -19.73
C GLY A 617 -14.91 17.52 -18.31
N GLU A 618 -16.07 18.15 -18.10
CA GLU A 618 -16.83 18.06 -16.85
C GLU A 618 -17.77 16.86 -16.88
N LEU A 619 -17.90 16.18 -15.74
CA LEU A 619 -18.81 15.04 -15.57
C LEU A 619 -20.27 15.52 -15.47
N THR A 620 -21.12 15.01 -16.35
CA THR A 620 -22.58 15.24 -16.34
C THR A 620 -23.31 14.00 -15.86
N HIS A 621 -24.41 14.21 -15.11
CA HIS A 621 -25.25 13.14 -14.56
C HIS A 621 -26.70 13.30 -15.04
N GLU A 622 -27.25 12.22 -15.59
CA GLU A 622 -28.65 12.11 -15.99
C GLU A 622 -29.37 11.06 -15.12
N PHE A 623 -30.57 11.39 -14.67
CA PHE A 623 -31.43 10.52 -13.88
C PHE A 623 -32.74 10.26 -14.62
N ILE A 624 -33.10 8.99 -14.78
CA ILE A 624 -34.34 8.57 -15.43
C ILE A 624 -35.04 7.56 -14.53
N SER A 625 -36.35 7.74 -14.36
CA SER A 625 -37.22 6.80 -13.65
C SER A 625 -38.38 6.42 -14.58
N LEU A 626 -38.60 5.11 -14.74
CA LEU A 626 -39.71 4.52 -15.51
C LEU A 626 -40.66 3.75 -14.60
#